data_AF-A0A7S1DMC6-F1
#
_entry.id   AF-A0A7S1DMC6-F1
#
_cell.length_a   1.000
_cell.length_b   1.000
_cell.length_c   1.000
_cell.angle_alpha   90.00
_cell.angle_beta   90.00
_cell.angle_gamma   90.00
#
_symmetry.space_group_name_H-M   'P 1'
#
loop_
_entity.id
_entity.type
_entity.pdbx_description
1 polymer ?
#
loop_
_entity_poly.entity_id
_entity_poly.type
_entity_poly.pdbx_seq_one_letter_code
_entity_poly.pdbx_strand_id
1 'polypeptide(L)'
;KDVGSVRVGDVECKKSVWLSASSVACMVPRGMGAALPVTVGLKAGAATVEGKFSYNPPRIDSYHPRNGPPRGGHWVTITGQNFGHVDTSPTVYLAGRVCLESYWVSDRKVLCRGPPGVGGSAMLHTVDVQFQTTEHVQEMPRRLRGWVRSVLGTQAPTVSAQKGK
;
A
#
# COMPACT_ATOMS: atom_id res chain seq x y z
N LYS A 1 -19.62 -5.61 33.55
CA LYS A 1 -18.99 -4.28 33.27
C LYS A 1 -18.52 -4.39 31.85
N ASP A 2 -19.32 -3.91 30.92
CA ASP A 2 -19.20 -4.30 29.52
C ASP A 2 -18.57 -3.12 28.81
N VAL A 3 -17.50 -3.38 28.08
CA VAL A 3 -16.93 -2.41 27.13
C VAL A 3 -18.04 -2.09 26.13
N GLY A 4 -18.38 -0.81 25.98
CA GLY A 4 -19.37 -0.37 25.01
C GLY A 4 -18.83 -0.47 23.59
N SER A 5 -17.60 0.00 23.38
CA SER A 5 -16.85 -0.13 22.12
C SER A 5 -15.37 0.25 22.34
N VAL A 6 -14.48 -0.22 21.46
CA VAL A 6 -13.11 0.32 21.35
C VAL A 6 -12.87 0.65 19.89
N ARG A 7 -12.31 1.82 19.59
CA ARG A 7 -12.06 2.31 18.23
C ARG A 7 -10.60 2.71 18.06
N VAL A 8 -10.07 2.49 16.87
CA VAL A 8 -8.76 2.94 16.40
C VAL A 8 -9.01 3.83 15.19
N GLY A 9 -8.76 5.12 15.33
CA GLY A 9 -9.32 6.12 14.42
C GLY A 9 -10.85 6.04 14.42
N ASP A 10 -11.44 6.04 13.24
CA ASP A 10 -12.89 5.93 13.05
C ASP A 10 -13.40 4.48 13.04
N VAL A 11 -12.50 3.49 13.08
CA VAL A 11 -12.84 2.08 12.90
C VAL A 11 -12.95 1.36 14.25
N GLU A 12 -14.06 0.66 14.45
CA GLU A 12 -14.25 -0.16 15.64
C GLU A 12 -13.39 -1.43 15.61
N CYS A 13 -12.91 -1.84 16.79
CA CYS A 13 -12.22 -3.11 16.97
C CYS A 13 -13.11 -4.28 16.58
N LYS A 14 -12.55 -5.27 15.89
CA LYS A 14 -13.29 -6.49 15.48
C LYS A 14 -13.85 -7.25 16.68
N LYS A 15 -13.12 -7.19 17.80
CA LYS A 15 -13.50 -7.75 19.08
C LYS A 15 -12.81 -6.94 20.18
N SER A 16 -13.52 -6.66 21.25
CA SER A 16 -12.96 -6.08 22.46
C SER A 16 -13.27 -6.98 23.66
N VAL A 17 -12.35 -7.03 24.62
CA VAL A 17 -12.49 -7.83 25.84
C VAL A 17 -12.08 -6.97 27.03
N TRP A 18 -12.98 -6.80 27.98
CA TRP A 18 -12.66 -6.20 29.27
C TRP A 18 -11.74 -7.14 30.04
N LEU A 19 -10.56 -6.66 30.44
CA LEU A 19 -9.60 -7.45 31.21
C LEU A 19 -9.58 -7.02 32.69
N SER A 20 -9.59 -5.71 32.96
CA SER A 20 -9.56 -5.16 34.32
C SER A 20 -10.05 -3.71 34.35
N ALA A 21 -10.10 -3.10 35.55
CA ALA A 21 -10.45 -1.70 35.74
C ALA A 21 -9.58 -0.71 34.94
N SER A 22 -8.36 -1.10 34.56
CA SER A 22 -7.40 -0.27 33.84
C SER A 22 -6.97 -0.85 32.48
N SER A 23 -7.61 -1.93 32.00
CA SER A 23 -7.16 -2.61 30.79
C SER A 23 -8.29 -3.24 29.98
N VAL A 24 -8.26 -2.99 28.67
CA VAL A 24 -9.13 -3.58 27.66
C VAL A 24 -8.28 -4.11 26.52
N ALA A 25 -8.52 -5.34 26.09
CA ALA A 25 -7.92 -5.87 24.87
C ALA A 25 -8.78 -5.52 23.66
N CYS A 26 -8.16 -5.08 22.57
CA CYS A 26 -8.81 -4.83 21.28
C CYS A 26 -8.11 -5.63 20.19
N MET A 27 -8.90 -6.37 19.39
CA MET A 27 -8.45 -6.90 18.11
C MET A 27 -8.55 -5.80 17.05
N VAL A 28 -7.41 -5.15 16.79
CA VAL A 28 -7.30 -4.02 15.86
C VAL A 28 -7.80 -4.41 14.47
N PRO A 29 -8.66 -3.59 13.84
CA PRO A 29 -9.18 -3.87 12.51
C PRO A 29 -8.10 -3.69 11.43
N ARG A 30 -8.40 -4.11 10.20
CA ARG A 30 -7.58 -3.69 9.05
C ARG A 30 -7.75 -2.18 8.90
N GLY A 31 -6.66 -1.48 8.64
CA GLY A 31 -6.67 -0.03 8.52
C GLY A 31 -5.38 0.49 7.93
N MET A 32 -5.28 1.81 7.92
CA MET A 32 -4.14 2.58 7.43
C MET A 32 -4.04 3.86 8.25
N GLY A 33 -2.90 4.54 8.14
CA GLY A 33 -2.67 5.82 8.80
C GLY A 33 -1.69 5.71 9.97
N ALA A 34 -1.24 6.89 10.42
CA ALA A 34 -0.31 7.06 11.51
C ALA A 34 -0.90 8.02 12.54
N ALA A 35 -0.50 7.88 13.81
CA ALA A 35 -0.93 8.72 14.91
C ALA A 35 -2.47 8.80 15.06
N LEU A 36 -3.14 7.66 14.88
CA LEU A 36 -4.58 7.54 15.05
C LEU A 36 -4.97 7.64 16.54
N PRO A 37 -6.11 8.28 16.85
CA PRO A 37 -6.68 8.23 18.18
C PRO A 37 -7.13 6.83 18.54
N VAL A 38 -7.07 6.49 19.83
CA VAL A 38 -7.69 5.30 20.39
C VAL A 38 -8.78 5.73 21.35
N THR A 39 -10.01 5.31 21.08
CA THR A 39 -11.19 5.66 21.87
C THR A 39 -11.77 4.42 22.53
N VAL A 40 -11.98 4.48 23.84
CA VAL A 40 -12.67 3.45 24.61
C VAL A 40 -14.03 4.01 25.04
N GLY A 41 -15.10 3.43 24.50
CA GLY A 41 -16.47 3.70 24.89
C GLY A 41 -16.89 2.83 26.08
N LEU A 42 -17.31 3.45 27.16
CA LEU A 42 -17.91 2.82 28.34
C LEU A 42 -19.38 3.27 28.46
N LYS A 43 -20.19 2.55 29.25
CA LYS A 43 -21.60 2.95 29.49
C LYS A 43 -21.73 4.37 30.10
N ALA A 44 -20.70 4.82 30.82
CA ALA A 44 -20.69 6.14 31.48
C ALA A 44 -20.11 7.27 30.61
N GLY A 45 -19.60 6.97 29.41
CA GLY A 45 -18.94 7.93 28.54
C GLY A 45 -17.77 7.33 27.77
N ALA A 46 -17.12 8.14 26.94
CA ALA A 46 -15.96 7.75 26.16
C ALA A 46 -14.68 8.42 26.67
N ALA A 47 -13.56 7.70 26.60
CA ALA A 47 -12.23 8.24 26.83
C ALA A 47 -11.39 8.05 25.56
N THR A 48 -10.70 9.11 25.13
CA THR A 48 -9.89 9.10 23.91
C THR A 48 -8.46 9.51 24.24
N VAL A 49 -7.50 8.81 23.64
CA VAL A 49 -6.10 9.20 23.64
C VAL A 49 -5.62 9.40 22.21
N GLU A 50 -5.18 10.61 21.91
CA GLU A 50 -4.72 11.02 20.59
C GLU A 50 -3.32 10.46 20.26
N GLY A 51 -3.08 10.16 18.98
CA GLY A 51 -1.73 9.90 18.47
C GLY A 51 -1.06 8.61 18.96
N LYS A 52 -1.82 7.61 19.42
CA LYS A 52 -1.24 6.42 20.08
C LYS A 52 -1.07 5.20 19.20
N PHE A 53 -1.76 5.12 18.06
CA PHE A 53 -1.70 3.95 17.20
C PHE A 53 -1.29 4.32 15.77
N SER A 54 -0.38 3.55 15.19
CA SER A 54 0.02 3.67 13.79
C SER A 54 0.07 2.29 13.14
N TYR A 55 -0.44 2.18 11.92
CA TYR A 55 -0.16 1.03 11.07
C TYR A 55 1.27 1.12 10.51
N ASN A 56 1.86 -0.02 10.17
CA ASN A 56 3.21 -0.05 9.59
C ASN A 56 3.25 0.76 8.28
N PRO A 57 4.29 1.59 8.07
CA PRO A 57 4.41 2.38 6.85
C PRO A 57 4.67 1.49 5.62
N PRO A 58 4.32 1.97 4.42
CA PRO A 58 4.62 1.28 3.17
C PRO A 58 6.14 1.16 2.97
N ARG A 59 6.58 0.02 2.45
CA ARG A 59 7.99 -0.25 2.13
C ARG A 59 8.11 -0.90 0.77
N ILE A 60 9.00 -0.38 -0.07
CA ILE A 60 9.30 -0.97 -1.36
C ILE A 60 10.44 -1.99 -1.18
N ASP A 61 10.24 -3.21 -1.66
CA ASP A 61 11.25 -4.26 -1.62
C ASP A 61 11.95 -4.41 -2.98
N SER A 62 11.22 -4.30 -4.09
CA SER A 62 11.77 -4.42 -5.44
C SER A 62 10.85 -3.83 -6.50
N TYR A 63 11.35 -3.67 -7.72
CA TYR A 63 10.54 -3.33 -8.88
C TYR A 63 11.14 -3.93 -10.16
N HIS A 64 10.28 -4.24 -11.13
CA HIS A 64 10.68 -4.85 -12.40
C HIS A 64 9.72 -4.47 -13.55
N PRO A 65 10.22 -4.25 -14.78
CA PRO A 65 11.62 -4.22 -15.16
C PRO A 65 12.35 -3.00 -14.59
N ARG A 66 13.69 -3.07 -14.49
CA ARG A 66 14.52 -1.93 -14.04
C ARG A 66 14.85 -0.96 -15.18
N ASN A 67 14.59 -1.35 -16.42
CA ASN A 67 14.87 -0.60 -17.63
C ASN A 67 13.68 -0.72 -18.59
N GLY A 68 13.51 0.28 -19.46
CA GLY A 68 12.50 0.26 -20.49
C GLY A 68 12.80 1.23 -21.63
N PRO A 69 11.98 1.24 -22.69
CA PRO A 69 12.20 2.10 -23.85
C PRO A 69 12.16 3.59 -23.49
N PRO A 70 13.03 4.44 -24.09
CA PRO A 70 13.05 5.89 -23.86
C PRO A 70 11.70 6.58 -24.11
N ARG A 71 10.87 6.03 -24.99
CA ARG A 71 9.51 6.55 -25.27
C ARG A 71 8.55 6.43 -24.09
N GLY A 72 8.90 5.68 -23.04
CA GLY A 72 8.01 5.42 -21.91
C GLY A 72 6.87 4.45 -22.28
N GLY A 73 5.81 4.46 -21.48
CA GLY A 73 4.59 3.67 -21.72
C GLY A 73 4.67 2.20 -21.33
N HIS A 74 5.83 1.70 -20.91
CA HIS A 74 6.02 0.33 -20.43
C HIS A 74 5.53 0.19 -18.98
N TRP A 75 5.11 -1.01 -18.60
CA TRP A 75 4.64 -1.29 -17.25
C TRP A 75 5.79 -1.74 -16.35
N VAL A 76 5.84 -1.14 -15.16
CA VAL A 76 6.73 -1.50 -14.05
C VAL A 76 5.87 -1.99 -12.90
N THR A 77 6.19 -3.17 -12.39
CA THR A 77 5.60 -3.72 -11.17
C THR A 77 6.47 -3.37 -9.99
N ILE A 78 5.93 -2.62 -9.03
CA ILE A 78 6.54 -2.33 -7.74
C ILE A 78 6.02 -3.37 -6.76
N THR A 79 6.94 -4.07 -6.09
CA THR A 79 6.65 -5.06 -5.05
C THR A 79 7.17 -4.58 -3.71
N GLY A 80 6.36 -4.74 -2.67
CA GLY A 80 6.71 -4.28 -1.32
C GLY A 80 5.72 -4.78 -0.27
N GLN A 81 5.54 -3.97 0.77
CA GLN A 81 4.72 -4.28 1.95
C GLN A 81 3.92 -3.06 2.39
N ASN A 82 2.78 -3.30 3.02
CA ASN A 82 1.91 -2.30 3.64
C ASN A 82 1.42 -1.20 2.68
N PHE A 83 1.16 -1.51 1.41
CA PHE A 83 0.62 -0.56 0.42
C PHE A 83 -0.86 -0.23 0.58
N GLY A 84 -1.42 -0.50 1.77
CA GLY A 84 -2.83 -0.36 2.08
C GLY A 84 -3.65 -1.63 1.82
N HIS A 85 -4.79 -1.72 2.50
CA HIS A 85 -5.71 -2.86 2.41
C HIS A 85 -6.88 -2.62 1.42
N VAL A 86 -6.95 -1.41 0.87
CA VAL A 86 -7.87 -0.94 -0.17
C VAL A 86 -7.06 -0.15 -1.20
N ASP A 87 -7.68 0.18 -2.33
CA ASP A 87 -7.05 1.04 -3.33
C ASP A 87 -6.73 2.42 -2.74
N THR A 88 -5.43 2.71 -2.70
CA THR A 88 -4.85 3.93 -2.11
C THR A 88 -4.58 5.01 -3.14
N SER A 89 -4.94 4.79 -4.41
CA SER A 89 -4.58 5.67 -5.53
C SER A 89 -3.10 6.10 -5.50
N PRO A 90 -2.18 5.13 -5.45
CA PRO A 90 -0.77 5.42 -5.25
C PRO A 90 -0.24 6.25 -6.41
N THR A 91 0.56 7.28 -6.11
CA THR A 91 1.31 8.03 -7.11
C THR A 91 2.74 7.50 -7.10
N VAL A 92 3.20 7.00 -8.25
CA VAL A 92 4.54 6.42 -8.36
C VAL A 92 5.46 7.36 -9.11
N TYR A 93 6.71 7.47 -8.66
CA TYR A 93 7.78 8.19 -9.31
C TYR A 93 8.90 7.24 -9.69
N LEU A 94 9.34 7.27 -10.95
CA LEU A 94 10.54 6.58 -11.43
C LEU A 94 11.62 7.62 -11.74
N ALA A 95 12.77 7.52 -11.07
CA ALA A 95 13.88 8.47 -11.22
C ALA A 95 13.43 9.95 -11.05
N GLY A 96 12.51 10.20 -10.11
CA GLY A 96 11.94 11.52 -9.85
C GLY A 96 10.86 11.99 -10.84
N ARG A 97 10.48 11.18 -11.84
CA ARG A 97 9.39 11.50 -12.77
C ARG A 97 8.14 10.70 -12.44
N VAL A 98 7.00 11.37 -12.38
CA VAL A 98 5.71 10.72 -12.14
C VAL A 98 5.38 9.73 -13.25
N CYS A 99 4.83 8.58 -12.89
CA CYS A 99 4.30 7.62 -13.85
C CYS A 99 3.10 8.20 -14.60
N LEU A 100 2.93 7.80 -15.86
CA LEU A 100 1.79 8.23 -16.68
C LEU A 100 0.46 7.76 -16.07
N GLU A 101 0.49 6.56 -15.50
CA GLU A 101 -0.61 5.91 -14.81
C GLU A 101 -0.03 5.09 -13.66
N SER A 102 -0.75 5.02 -12.54
CA SER A 102 -0.41 4.12 -11.46
C SER A 102 -1.66 3.48 -10.87
N TYR A 103 -1.56 2.21 -10.50
CA TYR A 103 -2.68 1.43 -10.01
C TYR A 103 -2.26 0.62 -8.79
N TRP A 104 -3.04 0.74 -7.72
CA TRP A 104 -2.97 -0.22 -6.63
C TRP A 104 -3.47 -1.58 -7.11
N VAL A 105 -2.77 -2.63 -6.72
CA VAL A 105 -3.17 -4.01 -7.05
C VAL A 105 -3.38 -4.84 -5.81
N SER A 106 -2.47 -4.72 -4.85
CA SER A 106 -2.63 -5.31 -3.53
C SER A 106 -1.81 -4.53 -2.50
N ASP A 107 -1.94 -4.93 -1.24
CA ASP A 107 -1.09 -4.52 -0.12
C ASP A 107 0.43 -4.72 -0.33
N ARG A 108 0.83 -5.36 -1.43
CA ARG A 108 2.21 -5.65 -1.81
C ARG A 108 2.58 -5.27 -3.23
N LYS A 109 1.61 -4.83 -4.05
CA LYS A 109 1.84 -4.59 -5.48
C LYS A 109 1.19 -3.30 -5.95
N VAL A 110 1.99 -2.50 -6.65
CA VAL A 110 1.55 -1.32 -7.39
C VAL A 110 2.09 -1.43 -8.81
N LEU A 111 1.26 -1.05 -9.78
CA LEU A 111 1.69 -0.90 -11.16
C LEU A 111 1.95 0.57 -11.47
N CYS A 112 3.00 0.81 -12.25
CA CYS A 112 3.34 2.11 -12.80
C CYS A 112 3.52 1.97 -14.31
N ARG A 113 2.96 2.90 -15.07
CA ARG A 113 3.28 3.08 -16.48
C ARG A 113 4.39 4.12 -16.62
N GLY A 114 5.58 3.66 -16.97
CA GLY A 114 6.78 4.48 -16.96
C GLY A 114 6.66 5.71 -17.87
N PRO A 115 7.13 6.89 -17.42
CA PRO A 115 7.13 8.09 -18.25
C PRO A 115 8.20 8.01 -19.35
N PRO A 116 8.11 8.84 -20.40
CA PRO A 116 9.22 9.04 -21.33
C PRO A 116 10.45 9.55 -20.60
N GLY A 117 11.62 9.07 -21.01
CA GLY A 117 12.91 9.36 -20.36
C GLY A 117 14.09 9.16 -21.30
N VAL A 118 15.28 9.53 -20.83
CA VAL A 118 16.53 9.37 -21.57
C VAL A 118 17.28 8.16 -20.99
N GLY A 119 17.76 7.24 -21.82
CA GLY A 119 18.55 6.10 -21.34
C GLY A 119 19.98 6.52 -20.97
N GLY A 120 20.52 5.98 -19.88
CA GLY A 120 21.93 6.11 -19.52
C GLY A 120 22.28 5.35 -18.25
N SER A 121 23.51 4.82 -18.16
CA SER A 121 24.00 4.01 -17.03
C SER A 121 24.04 4.74 -15.68
N ALA A 122 23.78 6.04 -15.68
CA ALA A 122 23.76 6.90 -14.49
C ALA A 122 22.35 7.37 -14.08
N MET A 123 21.27 6.85 -14.69
CA MET A 123 19.93 7.16 -14.17
C MET A 123 19.72 6.46 -12.84
N LEU A 124 19.46 7.27 -11.81
CA LEU A 124 19.13 6.81 -10.48
C LEU A 124 17.96 5.83 -10.55
N HIS A 125 18.21 4.61 -10.09
CA HIS A 125 17.22 3.55 -9.90
C HIS A 125 16.34 3.83 -8.67
N THR A 126 15.84 5.06 -8.54
CA THR A 126 14.96 5.46 -7.45
C THR A 126 13.51 5.25 -7.86
N VAL A 127 12.78 4.57 -6.97
CA VAL A 127 11.33 4.46 -7.05
C VAL A 127 10.77 5.00 -5.77
N ASP A 128 9.90 5.98 -5.88
CA ASP A 128 9.14 6.51 -4.75
C ASP A 128 7.65 6.27 -5.00
N VAL A 129 6.92 5.98 -3.93
CA VAL A 129 5.47 5.75 -4.00
C VAL A 129 4.81 6.54 -2.89
N GLN A 130 3.97 7.49 -3.29
CA GLN A 130 3.17 8.28 -2.39
C GLN A 130 1.78 7.68 -2.30
N PHE A 131 1.32 7.46 -1.07
CA PHE A 131 -0.01 6.93 -0.77
C PHE A 131 -0.85 8.07 -0.22
N GLN A 132 -1.98 8.35 -0.86
CA GLN A 132 -2.90 9.40 -0.41
C GLN A 132 -4.02 8.81 0.45
N THR A 133 -4.52 9.59 1.39
CA THR A 133 -5.69 9.26 2.24
C THR A 133 -6.98 9.91 1.75
N THR A 134 -7.01 10.45 0.53
CA THR A 134 -8.06 11.35 0.02
C THR A 134 -9.21 10.64 -0.71
N GLU A 135 -10.37 11.30 -0.71
CA GLU A 135 -11.72 10.84 -1.08
C GLU A 135 -11.89 10.32 -2.52
N HIS A 136 -10.95 10.62 -3.43
CA HIS A 136 -11.04 10.20 -4.83
C HIS A 136 -10.12 9.01 -5.09
N VAL A 137 -10.72 7.81 -5.09
CA VAL A 137 -10.05 6.60 -5.54
C VAL A 137 -10.01 6.61 -7.06
N GLN A 138 -8.83 6.69 -7.67
CA GLN A 138 -8.67 6.51 -9.10
C GLN A 138 -8.94 5.03 -9.43
N GLU A 139 -10.21 4.72 -9.69
CA GLU A 139 -10.61 3.36 -9.99
C GLU A 139 -9.88 2.84 -11.22
N MET A 140 -9.28 1.68 -11.05
CA MET A 140 -8.72 0.95 -12.16
C MET A 140 -9.81 0.61 -13.21
N PRO A 141 -9.65 1.06 -14.47
CA PRO A 141 -10.65 0.81 -15.52
C PRO A 141 -10.96 -0.68 -15.68
N ARG A 142 -12.24 -1.04 -15.81
CA ARG A 142 -12.70 -2.45 -15.89
C ARG A 142 -11.92 -3.27 -16.91
N ARG A 143 -11.63 -2.69 -18.08
CA ARG A 143 -10.86 -3.31 -19.17
C ARG A 143 -9.44 -3.72 -18.77
N LEU A 144 -8.83 -3.01 -17.83
CA LEU A 144 -7.45 -3.28 -17.39
C LEU A 144 -7.41 -4.33 -16.26
N ARG A 145 -8.51 -4.53 -15.51
CA ARG A 145 -8.53 -5.44 -14.34
C ARG A 145 -8.13 -6.88 -14.70
N GLY A 146 -8.68 -7.41 -15.79
CA GLY A 146 -8.37 -8.77 -16.27
C GLY A 146 -6.92 -8.90 -16.74
N TRP A 147 -6.43 -7.89 -17.45
CA TRP A 147 -5.05 -7.84 -17.94
C TRP A 147 -4.04 -7.76 -16.79
N VAL A 148 -4.26 -6.90 -15.79
CA VAL A 148 -3.35 -6.80 -14.62
C VAL A 148 -3.29 -8.10 -13.82
N ARG A 149 -4.42 -8.79 -13.65
CA ARG A 149 -4.42 -10.13 -13.02
C ARG A 149 -3.56 -11.12 -13.81
N SER A 150 -3.61 -11.07 -15.14
CA SER A 150 -2.80 -11.92 -16.02
C SER A 150 -1.31 -11.57 -15.93
N VAL A 151 -0.94 -10.28 -15.99
CA VAL A 151 0.45 -9.79 -15.94
C VAL A 151 1.11 -10.10 -14.60
N LEU A 152 0.37 -10.04 -13.50
CA LEU A 152 0.89 -10.35 -12.16
C LEU A 152 0.80 -11.84 -11.81
N GLY A 153 0.00 -12.62 -12.54
CA GLY A 153 -0.12 -14.07 -12.39
C GLY A 153 1.05 -14.83 -13.04
N THR A 154 1.71 -14.25 -14.03
CA THR A 154 2.97 -14.77 -14.57
C THR A 154 4.12 -14.37 -13.65
N GLN A 155 4.58 -15.31 -12.82
CA GLN A 155 5.90 -15.20 -12.18
C GLN A 155 6.94 -14.90 -13.26
N ALA A 156 7.84 -13.94 -13.01
CA ALA A 156 8.95 -13.65 -13.90
C ALA A 156 9.66 -14.97 -14.28
N PRO A 157 10.01 -15.20 -15.55
CA PRO A 157 10.77 -16.39 -15.92
C PRO A 157 12.07 -16.38 -15.13
N THR A 158 12.29 -17.42 -14.33
CA THR A 158 13.61 -17.73 -13.77
C THR A 158 14.57 -17.88 -14.95
N VAL A 159 15.51 -16.95 -15.08
CA VAL A 159 16.63 -17.10 -16.02
C VAL A 159 17.51 -18.21 -15.45
N SER A 160 17.28 -19.44 -15.89
CA SER A 160 18.23 -20.54 -15.68
C SER A 160 19.51 -20.19 -16.44
N ALA A 161 20.58 -19.91 -15.68
CA ALA A 161 21.91 -19.74 -16.24
C ALA A 161 22.32 -21.03 -16.98
N GLN A 162 22.43 -20.97 -18.30
CA GLN A 162 23.11 -21.99 -19.08
C GLN A 162 24.62 -21.90 -18.78
N LYS A 163 25.17 -22.92 -18.12
CA LYS A 163 26.62 -23.16 -18.11
C LYS A 163 27.05 -23.50 -19.53
N GLY A 164 27.94 -22.68 -20.08
CA GLY A 164 28.63 -22.95 -21.35
C GLY A 164 29.44 -24.24 -21.28
N LYS A 165 29.54 -24.88 -22.45
CA LYS A 165 30.38 -26.06 -22.73
C LYS A 165 31.86 -25.76 -22.55
#